data_AF-A0A371QII6-F1
#
_entry.id   AF-A0A371QII6-F1
#
_cell.length_a   1.000
_cell.length_b   1.000
_cell.length_c   1.000
_cell.angle_alpha   90.00
_cell.angle_beta   90.00
_cell.angle_gamma   90.00
#
_symmetry.space_group_name_H-M   'P 1'
#
loop_
_entity.id
_entity.type
_entity.pdbx_description
1 polymer ?
#
loop_
_entity_poly.entity_id
_entity_poly.type
_entity_poly.pdbx_seq_one_letter_code
_entity_poly.pdbx_strand_id
1 'polypeptide(L)'
;MSTIITSANQLSFQRSDLRTMPLPDQVMMVKPTYFDVEYVINPHMANQVGRVDTMQAENEWGYLRDGYKELGYKLHILDGVKGYPDMVFSANQSLPYIAPDGERHVLMGVMNSDQRKGEVPYIEEFFKKQGYTIHHVESEKVESFEGMGDALWHFKRGLIWGAYGFRSSLEVYDQISELFDVPVIALELQDDKFYHLDTCMCILNESTALIYSDAFNEEGIELIRSVFDTVIEASSYEAEKLFAVNAVCPDGKNVMIQQGCTDVNQKLRDAGFYVHEFSTYEFIKSGGSVFCMKMLLW
;
A
#
# COMPACT_ATOMS: atom_id res chain seq x y z
N MET A 1 -15.98 -3.99 -19.79
CA MET A 1 -15.23 -5.27 -19.84
C MET A 1 -13.99 -5.05 -19.02
N SER A 2 -13.73 -5.92 -18.03
CA SER A 2 -12.50 -5.86 -17.25
C SER A 2 -11.27 -5.89 -18.18
N THR A 3 -10.21 -5.16 -17.80
CA THR A 3 -8.94 -5.15 -18.53
C THR A 3 -7.82 -5.47 -17.56
N ILE A 4 -7.49 -6.76 -17.46
CA ILE A 4 -6.44 -7.29 -16.61
C ILE A 4 -5.23 -7.64 -17.48
N ILE A 5 -4.07 -7.14 -17.08
CA ILE A 5 -2.80 -7.27 -17.81
C ILE A 5 -1.81 -8.02 -16.91
N THR A 6 -1.40 -9.20 -17.33
CA THR A 6 -0.45 -10.07 -16.62
C THR A 6 0.86 -10.27 -17.37
N SER A 7 0.97 -9.76 -18.61
CA SER A 7 2.20 -9.83 -19.39
C SER A 7 2.37 -8.61 -20.31
N ALA A 8 3.62 -8.25 -20.63
CA ALA A 8 3.93 -7.04 -21.38
C ALA A 8 3.30 -6.99 -22.78
N ASN A 9 3.09 -8.14 -23.43
CA ASN A 9 2.42 -8.22 -24.73
C ASN A 9 0.91 -7.90 -24.69
N GLN A 10 0.28 -7.86 -23.50
CA GLN A 10 -1.11 -7.46 -23.32
C GLN A 10 -1.26 -5.95 -23.10
N LEU A 11 -0.15 -5.23 -22.86
CA LEU A 11 -0.16 -3.78 -22.76
C LEU A 11 -0.62 -3.17 -24.10
N SER A 12 -1.75 -2.48 -24.05
CA SER A 12 -2.43 -1.89 -25.21
C SER A 12 -2.62 -0.37 -25.09
N PHE A 13 -2.04 0.25 -24.07
CA PHE A 13 -2.07 1.69 -23.83
C PHE A 13 -0.66 2.22 -23.54
N GLN A 14 -0.47 3.52 -23.76
CA GLN A 14 0.60 4.30 -23.16
C GLN A 14 0.07 5.04 -21.92
N ARG A 15 0.95 5.42 -20.99
CA ARG A 15 0.56 6.17 -19.78
C ARG A 15 -0.19 7.46 -20.09
N SER A 16 0.07 8.09 -21.23
CA SER A 16 -0.60 9.30 -21.70
C SER A 16 -2.06 9.08 -22.13
N ASP A 17 -2.43 7.84 -22.46
CA ASP A 17 -3.77 7.48 -22.92
C ASP A 17 -4.73 7.29 -21.74
N LEU A 18 -4.19 7.04 -20.55
CA LEU A 18 -4.95 6.84 -19.32
C LEU A 18 -5.53 8.15 -18.80
N ARG A 19 -6.76 8.09 -18.26
CA ARG A 19 -7.39 9.25 -17.65
C ARG A 19 -6.52 9.79 -16.51
N THR A 20 -6.51 11.11 -16.36
CA THR A 20 -5.83 11.75 -15.22
C THR A 20 -6.66 11.59 -13.96
N MET A 21 -5.99 11.33 -12.84
CA MET A 21 -6.58 11.31 -11.50
C MET A 21 -6.04 12.47 -10.67
N PRO A 22 -6.85 13.10 -9.81
CA PRO A 22 -6.34 14.08 -8.85
C PRO A 22 -5.39 13.41 -7.84
N LEU A 23 -4.52 14.20 -7.21
CA LEU A 23 -3.77 13.70 -6.07
C LEU A 23 -4.70 13.58 -4.86
N PRO A 24 -4.51 12.55 -4.01
CA PRO A 24 -5.14 12.54 -2.71
C PRO A 24 -4.60 13.69 -1.87
N ASP A 25 -5.47 14.32 -1.07
CA ASP A 25 -5.14 15.47 -0.21
C ASP A 25 -5.42 15.19 1.28
N GLN A 26 -5.91 13.99 1.60
CA GLN A 26 -6.18 13.55 2.97
C GLN A 26 -5.54 12.18 3.23
N VAL A 27 -5.26 11.93 4.50
CA VAL A 27 -4.69 10.67 4.99
C VAL A 27 -5.51 10.20 6.18
N MET A 28 -5.94 8.95 6.16
CA MET A 28 -6.43 8.25 7.35
C MET A 28 -5.30 7.42 7.97
N MET A 29 -5.18 7.49 9.28
CA MET A 29 -4.30 6.65 10.09
C MET A 29 -5.06 6.14 11.32
N VAL A 30 -4.65 4.99 11.85
CA VAL A 30 -5.22 4.42 13.08
C VAL A 30 -4.16 4.51 14.18
N LYS A 31 -4.53 4.93 15.39
CA LYS A 31 -3.58 5.03 16.52
C LYS A 31 -3.08 3.63 16.93
N PRO A 32 -1.80 3.49 17.31
CA PRO A 32 -1.22 2.21 17.77
C PRO A 32 -1.59 1.87 19.23
N THR A 33 -2.73 2.35 19.74
CA THR A 33 -3.12 2.23 21.16
C THR A 33 -3.20 0.80 21.67
N TYR A 34 -3.50 -0.15 20.78
CA TYR A 34 -3.51 -1.59 21.06
C TYR A 34 -2.56 -2.37 20.17
N PHE A 35 -1.57 -1.70 19.57
CA PHE A 35 -0.61 -2.35 18.70
C PHE A 35 0.36 -3.22 19.52
N ASP A 36 0.45 -4.49 19.13
CA ASP A 36 1.44 -5.46 19.59
C ASP A 36 1.53 -6.59 18.54
N VAL A 37 2.55 -7.44 18.62
CA VAL A 37 2.57 -8.70 17.89
C VAL A 37 1.90 -9.76 18.78
N GLU A 38 0.63 -10.06 18.51
CA GLU A 38 -0.15 -11.05 19.30
C GLU A 38 -0.17 -12.45 18.66
N TYR A 39 0.19 -12.55 17.38
CA TYR A 39 0.14 -13.77 16.58
C TYR A 39 1.18 -13.72 15.45
N VAL A 40 1.29 -14.79 14.65
CA VAL A 40 2.23 -14.89 13.52
C VAL A 40 1.44 -15.23 12.25
N ILE A 41 1.30 -14.26 11.35
CA ILE A 41 0.62 -14.40 10.05
C ILE A 41 1.50 -13.97 8.87
N ASN A 42 2.77 -13.63 9.15
CA ASN A 42 3.82 -13.41 8.16
C ASN A 42 5.20 -13.79 8.75
N PRO A 43 6.24 -13.95 7.91
CA PRO A 43 7.57 -14.33 8.37
C PRO A 43 8.23 -13.34 9.34
N HIS A 44 7.93 -12.05 9.25
CA HIS A 44 8.56 -10.99 10.06
C HIS A 44 8.09 -11.00 11.52
N MET A 45 6.85 -11.43 11.77
CA MET A 45 6.30 -11.62 13.12
C MET A 45 6.97 -12.76 13.91
N ALA A 46 7.72 -13.64 13.24
CA ALA A 46 8.35 -14.78 13.87
C ALA A 46 9.31 -14.33 15.00
N ASN A 47 9.08 -14.84 16.22
CA ASN A 47 9.80 -14.48 17.44
C ASN A 47 9.61 -13.02 17.92
N GLN A 48 8.60 -12.31 17.46
CA GLN A 48 8.31 -10.93 17.90
C GLN A 48 7.13 -10.82 18.87
N VAL A 49 6.43 -11.93 19.16
CA VAL A 49 5.24 -11.93 20.01
C VAL A 49 5.51 -11.28 21.38
N GLY A 50 4.73 -10.25 21.71
CA GLY A 50 4.83 -9.47 22.96
C GLY A 50 6.13 -8.67 23.11
N ARG A 51 6.81 -8.33 22.01
CA ARG A 51 8.08 -7.58 22.01
C ARG A 51 7.98 -6.14 21.50
N VAL A 52 6.76 -5.64 21.28
CA VAL A 52 6.55 -4.23 20.93
C VAL A 52 6.78 -3.36 22.16
N ASP A 53 7.65 -2.37 22.04
CA ASP A 53 7.73 -1.24 22.97
C ASP A 53 6.64 -0.24 22.59
N THR A 54 5.55 -0.25 23.35
CA THR A 54 4.36 0.56 23.05
C THR A 54 4.63 2.06 23.08
N MET A 55 5.52 2.53 23.97
CA MET A 55 5.87 3.93 24.05
C MET A 55 6.68 4.36 22.83
N GLN A 56 7.61 3.51 22.40
CA GLN A 56 8.36 3.74 21.17
C GLN A 56 7.45 3.71 19.94
N ALA A 57 6.53 2.74 19.84
CA ALA A 57 5.58 2.64 18.74
C ALA A 57 4.67 3.89 18.64
N GLU A 58 4.20 4.42 19.77
CA GLU A 58 3.43 5.67 19.81
C GLU A 58 4.26 6.87 19.31
N ASN A 59 5.54 6.96 19.70
CA ASN A 59 6.43 8.02 19.23
C ASN A 59 6.69 7.91 17.72
N GLU A 60 7.05 6.72 17.24
CA GLU A 60 7.29 6.42 15.82
C GLU A 60 6.09 6.79 14.94
N TRP A 61 4.90 6.32 15.33
CA TRP A 61 3.66 6.68 14.65
C TRP A 61 3.37 8.18 14.70
N GLY A 62 3.61 8.81 15.85
CA GLY A 62 3.42 10.25 16.04
C GLY A 62 4.29 11.09 15.10
N TYR A 63 5.56 10.72 14.93
CA TYR A 63 6.46 11.38 13.99
C TYR A 63 6.01 11.20 12.54
N LEU A 64 5.58 10.00 12.15
CA LEU A 64 5.06 9.76 10.80
C LEU A 64 3.81 10.60 10.51
N ARG A 65 2.86 10.63 11.46
CA ARG A 65 1.67 11.48 11.40
C ARG A 65 2.04 12.95 11.20
N ASP A 66 3.01 13.45 11.96
CA ASP A 66 3.42 14.85 11.88
C ASP A 66 4.12 15.16 10.55
N GLY A 67 4.85 14.20 9.97
CA GLY A 67 5.38 14.32 8.60
C GLY A 67 4.28 14.57 7.55
N TYR A 68 3.17 13.84 7.60
CA TYR A 68 2.04 14.10 6.71
C TYR A 68 1.43 15.49 6.91
N LYS A 69 1.32 15.93 8.18
CA LYS A 69 0.82 17.27 8.51
C LYS A 69 1.72 18.37 7.96
N GLU A 70 3.04 18.20 8.05
CA GLU A 70 4.03 19.13 7.52
C GLU A 70 3.99 19.21 5.99
N LEU A 71 3.69 18.10 5.32
CA LEU A 71 3.42 18.05 3.88
C LEU A 71 2.04 18.64 3.49
N GLY A 72 1.23 19.07 4.47
CA GLY A 72 -0.04 19.76 4.24
C GLY A 72 -1.25 18.85 4.08
N TYR A 73 -1.13 17.56 4.36
CA TYR A 73 -2.26 16.64 4.26
C TYR A 73 -3.26 16.84 5.39
N LYS A 74 -4.55 16.72 5.07
CA LYS A 74 -5.62 16.66 6.07
C LYS A 74 -5.62 15.28 6.72
N LEU A 75 -5.49 15.23 8.05
CA LEU A 75 -5.43 13.99 8.80
C LEU A 75 -6.79 13.56 9.35
N HIS A 76 -7.09 12.28 9.19
CA HIS A 76 -8.18 11.58 9.88
C HIS A 76 -7.58 10.50 10.78
N ILE A 77 -7.72 10.68 12.09
CA ILE A 77 -7.13 9.76 13.06
C ILE A 77 -8.24 8.93 13.71
N LEU A 78 -8.20 7.63 13.50
CA LEU A 78 -9.08 6.67 14.16
C LEU A 78 -8.42 6.17 15.45
N ASP A 79 -9.25 5.87 16.45
CA ASP A 79 -8.77 5.14 17.62
C ASP A 79 -8.51 3.68 17.26
N GLY A 80 -7.42 3.11 17.77
CA GLY A 80 -7.19 1.68 17.67
C GLY A 80 -8.28 0.90 18.42
N VAL A 81 -8.52 -0.35 18.02
CA VAL A 81 -9.54 -1.20 18.63
C VAL A 81 -8.88 -2.38 19.35
N LYS A 82 -9.27 -2.61 20.60
CA LYS A 82 -8.75 -3.73 21.40
C LYS A 82 -9.07 -5.07 20.74
N GLY A 83 -8.07 -5.93 20.62
CA GLY A 83 -8.18 -7.22 19.95
C GLY A 83 -7.88 -7.19 18.45
N TYR A 84 -7.62 -6.01 17.89
CA TYR A 84 -7.20 -5.82 16.49
C TYR A 84 -5.90 -5.01 16.43
N PRO A 85 -4.77 -5.59 16.86
CA PRO A 85 -3.49 -4.87 16.94
C PRO A 85 -3.01 -4.36 15.57
N ASP A 86 -3.23 -5.15 14.51
CA ASP A 86 -2.82 -4.81 13.15
C ASP A 86 -3.73 -3.79 12.45
N MET A 87 -4.78 -3.29 13.12
CA MET A 87 -5.62 -2.22 12.58
C MET A 87 -4.82 -0.92 12.35
N VAL A 88 -3.67 -0.76 13.02
CA VAL A 88 -2.72 0.33 12.74
C VAL A 88 -2.25 0.33 11.27
N PHE A 89 -2.19 -0.85 10.64
CA PHE A 89 -1.88 -1.02 9.22
C PHE A 89 -3.12 -0.75 8.37
N SER A 90 -3.52 0.51 8.38
CA SER A 90 -4.74 1.02 7.74
C SER A 90 -4.74 0.98 6.22
N ALA A 91 -3.61 0.62 5.58
CA ALA A 91 -3.50 0.42 4.14
C ALA A 91 -4.34 -0.78 3.63
N ASN A 92 -4.61 -1.79 4.47
CA ASN A 92 -5.02 -3.11 3.97
C ASN A 92 -6.53 -3.34 3.88
N GLN A 93 -7.35 -2.56 4.59
CA GLN A 93 -8.76 -2.91 4.78
C GLN A 93 -9.65 -2.40 3.64
N SER A 94 -9.13 -1.58 2.73
CA SER A 94 -9.94 -0.94 1.69
C SER A 94 -9.12 -0.39 0.53
N LEU A 95 -9.81 -0.08 -0.57
CA LEU A 95 -9.27 0.63 -1.73
C LEU A 95 -10.20 1.81 -2.09
N PRO A 96 -9.85 3.05 -1.70
CA PRO A 96 -10.62 4.24 -2.05
C PRO A 96 -10.40 4.64 -3.51
N TYR A 97 -11.39 5.33 -4.06
CA TYR A 97 -11.44 5.80 -5.44
C TYR A 97 -12.28 7.09 -5.54
N ILE A 98 -11.90 7.98 -6.45
CA ILE A 98 -12.71 9.15 -6.83
C ILE A 98 -13.06 9.08 -8.32
N ALA A 99 -14.35 9.09 -8.62
CA ALA A 99 -14.87 9.06 -9.97
C ALA A 99 -14.66 10.39 -10.72
N PRO A 100 -14.71 10.40 -12.07
CA PRO A 100 -14.52 11.62 -12.86
C PRO A 100 -15.53 12.74 -12.56
N ASP A 101 -16.72 12.39 -12.06
CA ASP A 101 -17.76 13.32 -11.61
C ASP A 101 -17.55 13.82 -10.16
N GLY A 102 -16.52 13.33 -9.47
CA GLY A 102 -16.18 13.66 -8.10
C GLY A 102 -16.85 12.78 -7.05
N GLU A 103 -17.64 11.77 -7.44
CA GLU A 103 -18.19 10.81 -6.50
C GLU A 103 -17.09 9.98 -5.85
N ARG A 104 -17.20 9.77 -4.53
CA ARG A 104 -16.21 9.06 -3.74
C ARG A 104 -16.70 7.65 -3.47
N HIS A 105 -15.88 6.68 -3.83
CA HIS A 105 -16.18 5.26 -3.68
C HIS A 105 -15.07 4.57 -2.90
N VAL A 106 -15.40 3.46 -2.27
CA VAL A 106 -14.42 2.59 -1.63
C VAL A 106 -14.83 1.15 -1.84
N LEU A 107 -13.86 0.31 -2.21
CA LEU A 107 -14.03 -1.14 -2.17
C LEU A 107 -13.46 -1.66 -0.85
N MET A 108 -14.29 -2.29 -0.03
CA MET A 108 -13.86 -2.90 1.23
C MET A 108 -13.13 -4.22 0.98
N GLY A 109 -12.06 -4.44 1.73
CA GLY A 109 -11.26 -5.66 1.66
C GLY A 109 -11.92 -6.85 2.34
N VAL A 110 -11.41 -8.04 2.01
CA VAL A 110 -11.67 -9.29 2.72
C VAL A 110 -10.32 -9.83 3.15
N MET A 111 -9.99 -9.65 4.42
CA MET A 111 -8.69 -10.02 4.94
C MET A 111 -8.47 -11.54 4.82
N ASN A 112 -7.29 -11.94 4.36
CA ASN A 112 -6.93 -13.34 4.21
C ASN A 112 -6.86 -14.05 5.58
N SER A 113 -6.32 -13.35 6.58
CA SER A 113 -6.24 -13.82 7.97
C SER A 113 -7.54 -13.54 8.74
N ASP A 114 -8.07 -14.56 9.42
CA ASP A 114 -9.26 -14.45 10.28
C ASP A 114 -9.08 -13.42 11.40
N GLN A 115 -7.86 -13.26 11.92
CA GLN A 115 -7.52 -12.30 12.98
C GLN A 115 -7.78 -10.85 12.54
N ARG A 116 -7.63 -10.55 11.25
CA ARG A 116 -7.76 -9.19 10.70
C ARG A 116 -9.14 -8.89 10.12
N LYS A 117 -9.98 -9.90 9.85
CA LYS A 117 -11.33 -9.69 9.27
C LYS A 117 -12.20 -8.74 10.09
N GLY A 118 -12.05 -8.77 11.42
CA GLY A 118 -12.80 -7.89 12.32
C GLY A 118 -12.39 -6.42 12.30
N GLU A 119 -11.29 -6.06 11.62
CA GLU A 119 -10.85 -4.67 11.42
C GLU A 119 -11.73 -3.93 10.41
N VAL A 120 -12.16 -4.62 9.35
CA VAL A 120 -12.81 -4.04 8.16
C VAL A 120 -14.07 -3.22 8.52
N PRO A 121 -14.99 -3.68 9.39
CA PRO A 121 -16.19 -2.92 9.73
C PRO A 121 -15.92 -1.54 10.35
N TYR A 122 -14.81 -1.39 11.11
CA TYR A 122 -14.45 -0.10 11.71
C TYR A 122 -13.95 0.89 10.67
N ILE A 123 -13.18 0.42 9.69
CA ILE A 123 -12.73 1.23 8.55
C ILE A 123 -13.90 1.59 7.65
N GLU A 124 -14.83 0.66 7.40
CA GLU A 124 -16.05 0.91 6.63
C GLU A 124 -16.92 2.00 7.29
N GLU A 125 -17.06 1.99 8.61
CA GLU A 125 -17.83 3.01 9.34
C GLU A 125 -17.22 4.42 9.15
N PHE A 126 -15.90 4.52 9.10
CA PHE A 126 -15.22 5.76 8.76
C PHE A 126 -15.61 6.24 7.35
N PHE A 127 -15.53 5.38 6.34
CA PHE A 127 -15.88 5.75 4.97
C PHE A 127 -17.35 6.17 4.82
N LYS A 128 -18.27 5.48 5.50
CA LYS A 128 -19.69 5.88 5.57
C LYS A 128 -19.86 7.29 6.12
N LYS A 129 -19.14 7.61 7.21
CA LYS A 129 -19.15 8.96 7.83
C LYS A 129 -18.53 10.02 6.94
N GLN A 130 -17.55 9.66 6.11
CA GLN A 130 -16.96 10.57 5.11
C GLN A 130 -17.81 10.71 3.84
N GLY A 131 -18.94 9.99 3.73
CA GLY A 131 -19.86 10.08 2.60
C GLY A 131 -19.40 9.31 1.36
N TYR A 132 -18.55 8.30 1.53
CA TYR A 132 -18.17 7.41 0.43
C TYR A 132 -19.28 6.40 0.14
N THR A 133 -19.49 6.11 -1.14
CA THR A 133 -20.25 4.95 -1.58
C THR A 133 -19.44 3.69 -1.31
N ILE A 134 -20.00 2.79 -0.49
CA ILE A 134 -19.33 1.57 -0.06
C ILE A 134 -19.65 0.44 -1.05
N HIS A 135 -18.60 -0.24 -1.49
CA HIS A 135 -18.67 -1.46 -2.28
C HIS A 135 -17.97 -2.60 -1.54
N HIS A 136 -18.42 -3.83 -1.80
CA HIS A 136 -17.83 -5.04 -1.23
C HIS A 136 -17.48 -5.99 -2.35
N VAL A 137 -16.39 -6.74 -2.18
CA VAL A 137 -16.03 -7.82 -3.10
C VAL A 137 -17.11 -8.92 -3.06
N GLU A 138 -17.40 -9.53 -4.21
CA GLU A 138 -18.31 -10.67 -4.28
C GLU A 138 -17.62 -11.90 -3.67
N SER A 139 -17.88 -12.16 -2.39
CA SER A 139 -17.22 -13.21 -1.59
C SER A 139 -17.44 -14.64 -2.10
N GLU A 140 -18.38 -14.86 -3.02
CA GLU A 140 -18.58 -16.16 -3.68
C GLU A 140 -17.52 -16.45 -4.76
N LYS A 141 -16.82 -15.42 -5.25
CA LYS A 141 -15.83 -15.49 -6.34
C LYS A 141 -14.42 -15.08 -5.92
N VAL A 142 -14.31 -14.27 -4.87
CA VAL A 142 -13.05 -13.71 -4.38
C VAL A 142 -12.83 -14.19 -2.96
N GLU A 143 -11.74 -14.91 -2.73
CA GLU A 143 -11.41 -15.43 -1.40
C GLU A 143 -10.88 -14.32 -0.48
N SER A 144 -10.03 -13.44 -1.00
CA SER A 144 -9.40 -12.39 -0.23
C SER A 144 -8.97 -11.18 -1.07
N PHE A 145 -8.92 -10.02 -0.43
CA PHE A 145 -8.42 -8.76 -0.97
C PHE A 145 -7.96 -7.85 0.17
N GLU A 146 -6.68 -7.52 0.20
CA GLU A 146 -6.05 -6.70 1.25
C GLU A 146 -5.72 -5.28 0.79
N GLY A 147 -6.66 -4.66 0.07
CA GLY A 147 -6.75 -3.21 -0.12
C GLY A 147 -5.54 -2.59 -0.80
N MET A 148 -5.15 -1.39 -0.35
CA MET A 148 -3.96 -0.70 -0.86
C MET A 148 -2.64 -1.37 -0.49
N GLY A 149 -2.63 -2.42 0.33
CA GLY A 149 -1.44 -3.27 0.49
C GLY A 149 -1.09 -4.00 -0.82
N ASP A 150 -2.11 -4.41 -1.57
CA ASP A 150 -1.98 -5.18 -2.83
C ASP A 150 -2.51 -4.46 -4.07
N ALA A 151 -3.14 -3.30 -3.92
CA ALA A 151 -3.67 -2.51 -5.04
C ALA A 151 -3.19 -1.06 -4.96
N LEU A 152 -2.17 -0.74 -5.74
CA LEU A 152 -1.56 0.59 -5.78
C LEU A 152 -2.06 1.39 -6.97
N TRP A 153 -2.62 2.56 -6.71
CA TRP A 153 -2.92 3.53 -7.77
C TRP A 153 -1.64 4.02 -8.43
N HIS A 154 -1.58 3.96 -9.75
CA HIS A 154 -0.53 4.62 -10.51
C HIS A 154 -0.65 6.14 -10.34
N PHE A 155 0.48 6.81 -10.17
CA PHE A 155 0.50 8.22 -9.80
C PHE A 155 -0.25 9.07 -10.84
N LYS A 156 -1.30 9.77 -10.41
CA LYS A 156 -2.16 10.65 -11.23
C LYS A 156 -2.78 9.99 -12.47
N ARG A 157 -2.89 8.66 -12.54
CA ARG A 157 -3.54 7.98 -13.66
C ARG A 157 -4.55 6.95 -13.19
N GLY A 158 -5.61 6.79 -13.95
CA GLY A 158 -6.58 5.70 -13.76
C GLY A 158 -5.99 4.37 -14.20
N LEU A 159 -5.04 3.85 -13.42
CA LEU A 159 -4.40 2.54 -13.58
C LEU A 159 -4.09 2.03 -12.18
N ILE A 160 -4.34 0.74 -11.95
CA ILE A 160 -3.99 0.07 -10.70
C ILE A 160 -2.91 -0.97 -10.98
N TRP A 161 -1.97 -1.07 -10.06
CA TRP A 161 -1.02 -2.18 -9.94
C TRP A 161 -1.56 -3.11 -8.85
N GLY A 162 -1.91 -4.33 -9.25
CA GLY A 162 -2.42 -5.37 -8.37
C GLY A 162 -1.36 -6.43 -8.10
N ALA A 163 -1.29 -6.99 -6.90
CA ALA A 163 -0.52 -8.20 -6.60
C ALA A 163 -1.38 -9.40 -6.21
N TYR A 164 -0.95 -10.58 -6.63
CA TYR A 164 -1.53 -11.86 -6.19
C TYR A 164 -0.43 -12.86 -5.81
N GLY A 165 -0.84 -13.95 -5.15
CA GLY A 165 0.03 -15.07 -4.77
C GLY A 165 0.00 -15.39 -3.27
N PHE A 166 -0.15 -14.38 -2.41
CA PHE A 166 -0.13 -14.57 -0.95
C PHE A 166 -1.39 -14.06 -0.23
N ARG A 167 -1.86 -12.84 -0.53
CA ARG A 167 -2.89 -12.15 0.27
C ARG A 167 -4.14 -11.73 -0.48
N SER A 168 -4.03 -11.41 -1.76
CA SER A 168 -5.17 -11.06 -2.60
C SER A 168 -5.32 -12.06 -3.75
N SER A 169 -6.58 -12.42 -4.05
CA SER A 169 -6.94 -13.29 -5.16
C SER A 169 -6.87 -12.51 -6.49
N LEU A 170 -6.34 -13.13 -7.56
CA LEU A 170 -6.26 -12.50 -8.89
C LEU A 170 -7.65 -12.05 -9.40
N GLU A 171 -8.69 -12.82 -9.07
CA GLU A 171 -10.08 -12.63 -9.45
C GLU A 171 -10.67 -11.31 -8.92
N VAL A 172 -10.11 -10.72 -7.87
CA VAL A 172 -10.60 -9.42 -7.37
C VAL A 172 -10.37 -8.31 -8.38
N TYR A 173 -9.33 -8.44 -9.21
CA TYR A 173 -8.94 -7.38 -10.13
C TYR A 173 -9.94 -7.22 -11.28
N ASP A 174 -10.68 -8.26 -11.67
CA ASP A 174 -11.81 -8.13 -12.59
C ASP A 174 -12.88 -7.20 -12.02
N GLN A 175 -13.26 -7.40 -10.75
CA GLN A 175 -14.25 -6.54 -10.08
C GLN A 175 -13.74 -5.11 -9.91
N ILE A 176 -12.47 -4.93 -9.53
CA ILE A 176 -11.85 -3.60 -9.40
C ILE A 176 -11.84 -2.87 -10.75
N SER A 177 -11.45 -3.57 -11.82
CA SER A 177 -11.37 -3.00 -13.16
C SER A 177 -12.75 -2.55 -13.66
N GLU A 178 -13.78 -3.37 -13.45
CA GLU A 178 -15.15 -3.03 -13.84
C GLU A 178 -15.76 -1.93 -12.96
N LEU A 179 -15.53 -1.98 -11.65
CA LEU A 179 -16.11 -1.03 -10.69
C LEU A 179 -15.55 0.38 -10.88
N PHE A 180 -14.24 0.51 -11.09
CA PHE A 180 -13.56 1.80 -11.18
C PHE A 180 -13.33 2.26 -12.63
N ASP A 181 -13.66 1.42 -13.61
CA ASP A 181 -13.45 1.64 -15.04
C ASP A 181 -11.98 2.03 -15.33
N VAL A 182 -11.06 1.17 -14.87
CA VAL A 182 -9.60 1.32 -15.06
C VAL A 182 -8.95 -0.01 -15.42
N PRO A 183 -7.89 -0.01 -16.23
CA PRO A 183 -7.06 -1.20 -16.38
C PRO A 183 -6.34 -1.53 -15.07
N VAL A 184 -6.08 -2.81 -14.88
CA VAL A 184 -5.25 -3.34 -13.79
C VAL A 184 -4.07 -4.09 -14.39
N ILE A 185 -2.86 -3.75 -13.97
CA ILE A 185 -1.67 -4.58 -14.18
C ILE A 185 -1.52 -5.48 -12.97
N ALA A 186 -1.71 -6.78 -13.13
CA ALA A 186 -1.60 -7.76 -12.07
C ALA A 186 -0.20 -8.42 -12.08
N LEU A 187 0.45 -8.40 -10.93
CA LEU A 187 1.82 -8.88 -10.70
C LEU A 187 1.77 -10.09 -9.75
N GLU A 188 2.48 -11.17 -10.12
CA GLU A 188 2.64 -12.32 -9.23
C GLU A 188 3.78 -12.07 -8.25
N LEU A 189 3.52 -12.25 -6.96
CA LEU A 189 4.54 -12.22 -5.91
C LEU A 189 5.05 -13.64 -5.65
N GLN A 190 6.38 -13.81 -5.59
CA GLN A 190 7.02 -15.13 -5.45
C GLN A 190 7.80 -15.34 -4.15
N ASP A 191 7.99 -14.28 -3.36
CA ASP A 191 8.70 -14.33 -2.07
C ASP A 191 7.74 -13.97 -0.92
N ASP A 192 7.52 -14.92 0.00
CA ASP A 192 6.55 -14.81 1.09
C ASP A 192 6.92 -13.76 2.16
N LYS A 193 8.17 -13.28 2.15
CA LYS A 193 8.61 -12.14 2.95
C LYS A 193 8.05 -10.82 2.43
N PHE A 194 7.70 -10.78 1.15
CA PHE A 194 7.11 -9.64 0.46
C PHE A 194 5.67 -9.97 0.07
N TYR A 195 4.87 -10.33 1.07
CA TYR A 195 3.51 -10.87 0.89
C TYR A 195 2.47 -9.82 0.44
N HIS A 196 2.83 -8.54 0.43
CA HIS A 196 2.02 -7.44 -0.09
C HIS A 196 2.79 -6.65 -1.15
N LEU A 197 2.09 -6.11 -2.14
CA LEU A 197 2.70 -5.28 -3.19
C LEU A 197 3.47 -4.09 -2.61
N ASP A 198 2.89 -3.41 -1.62
CA ASP A 198 3.48 -2.24 -0.98
C ASP A 198 4.81 -2.53 -0.26
N THR A 199 5.15 -3.80 0.00
CA THR A 199 6.43 -4.18 0.60
C THR A 199 7.56 -4.32 -0.42
N CYS A 200 7.22 -4.41 -1.72
CA CYS A 200 8.18 -4.64 -2.80
C CYS A 200 8.01 -3.72 -4.02
N MET A 201 7.00 -2.84 -4.02
CA MET A 201 6.82 -1.79 -5.01
C MET A 201 6.32 -0.48 -4.37
N CYS A 202 7.02 0.62 -4.66
CA CYS A 202 6.61 1.98 -4.33
C CYS A 202 6.53 2.81 -5.61
N ILE A 203 5.33 3.29 -5.94
CA ILE A 203 5.10 4.20 -7.05
C ILE A 203 5.51 5.61 -6.62
N LEU A 204 6.59 6.13 -7.21
CA LEU A 204 7.17 7.40 -6.78
C LEU A 204 6.56 8.60 -7.51
N ASN A 205 6.33 8.49 -8.82
CA ASN A 205 5.62 9.47 -9.65
C ASN A 205 5.09 8.79 -10.94
N GLU A 206 4.69 9.57 -11.96
CA GLU A 206 4.12 9.03 -13.21
C GLU A 206 5.10 8.14 -14.00
N SER A 207 6.42 8.27 -13.80
CA SER A 207 7.43 7.58 -14.62
C SER A 207 8.51 6.86 -13.82
N THR A 208 8.49 6.95 -12.50
CA THR A 208 9.50 6.36 -11.61
C THR A 208 8.86 5.47 -10.55
N ALA A 209 9.44 4.30 -10.34
CA ALA A 209 9.11 3.39 -9.24
C ALA A 209 10.38 2.96 -8.49
N LEU A 210 10.23 2.67 -7.20
CA LEU A 210 11.20 1.95 -6.39
C LEU A 210 10.69 0.52 -6.20
N ILE A 211 11.51 -0.50 -6.48
CA ILE A 211 11.13 -1.90 -6.33
C ILE A 211 12.21 -2.72 -5.62
N TYR A 212 11.81 -3.90 -5.12
CA TYR A 212 12.71 -5.02 -4.91
C TYR A 212 12.40 -6.09 -5.96
N SER A 213 13.30 -6.29 -6.93
CA SER A 213 13.02 -7.08 -8.14
C SER A 213 12.72 -8.55 -7.85
N ASP A 214 13.42 -9.14 -6.88
CA ASP A 214 13.37 -10.59 -6.67
C ASP A 214 12.04 -11.05 -6.04
N ALA A 215 11.18 -10.11 -5.61
CA ALA A 215 9.82 -10.40 -5.18
C ALA A 215 8.86 -10.73 -6.34
N PHE A 216 9.23 -10.43 -7.59
CA PHE A 216 8.40 -10.61 -8.78
C PHE A 216 8.96 -11.66 -9.73
N ASN A 217 8.08 -12.34 -10.48
CA ASN A 217 8.50 -13.17 -11.61
C ASN A 217 9.03 -12.33 -12.79
N GLU A 218 9.57 -13.01 -13.81
CA GLU A 218 10.17 -12.34 -14.98
C GLU A 218 9.16 -11.47 -15.74
N GLU A 219 7.93 -11.96 -15.93
CA GLU A 219 6.83 -11.23 -16.58
C GLU A 219 6.46 -9.95 -15.83
N GLY A 220 6.41 -9.99 -14.50
CA GLY A 220 6.13 -8.84 -13.65
C GLY A 220 7.20 -7.76 -13.78
N ILE A 221 8.49 -8.16 -13.79
CA ILE A 221 9.60 -7.22 -14.01
C ILE A 221 9.56 -6.61 -15.41
N GLU A 222 9.24 -7.40 -16.43
CA GLU A 222 9.08 -6.89 -17.80
C GLU A 222 7.94 -5.87 -17.88
N LEU A 223 6.80 -6.13 -17.24
CA LEU A 223 5.68 -5.20 -17.14
C LEU A 223 6.06 -3.88 -16.45
N ILE A 224 6.71 -3.96 -15.29
CA ILE A 224 7.16 -2.78 -14.53
C ILE A 224 8.08 -1.93 -15.42
N ARG A 225 9.08 -2.54 -16.07
CA ARG A 225 10.03 -1.84 -16.94
C ARG A 225 9.44 -1.35 -18.26
N SER A 226 8.31 -1.93 -18.70
CA SER A 226 7.57 -1.45 -19.87
C SER A 226 6.73 -0.21 -19.58
N VAL A 227 6.31 -0.03 -18.32
CA VAL A 227 5.45 1.11 -17.94
C VAL A 227 6.22 2.22 -17.24
N PHE A 228 7.32 1.97 -16.53
CA PHE A 228 8.13 3.01 -15.88
C PHE A 228 9.40 3.33 -16.68
N ASP A 229 9.75 4.63 -16.77
CA ASP A 229 10.97 5.07 -17.47
C ASP A 229 12.20 4.88 -16.59
N THR A 230 12.02 4.91 -15.28
CA THR A 230 13.08 4.72 -14.28
C THR A 230 12.59 3.78 -13.20
N VAL A 231 13.35 2.70 -12.99
CA VAL A 231 13.12 1.73 -11.93
C VAL A 231 14.32 1.77 -11.00
N ILE A 232 14.10 2.25 -9.78
CA ILE A 232 15.11 2.26 -8.72
C ILE A 232 15.01 0.91 -8.00
N GLU A 233 16.14 0.23 -7.84
CA GLU A 233 16.17 -1.09 -7.19
C GLU A 233 16.76 -1.00 -5.78
N ALA A 234 16.04 -1.53 -4.80
CA ALA A 234 16.52 -1.71 -3.44
C ALA A 234 17.39 -2.97 -3.33
N SER A 235 18.39 -2.94 -2.45
CA SER A 235 19.12 -4.16 -2.08
C SER A 235 18.22 -5.10 -1.25
N SER A 236 18.52 -6.40 -1.26
CA SER A 236 17.78 -7.36 -0.43
C SER A 236 17.84 -7.03 1.07
N TYR A 237 18.97 -6.47 1.54
CA TYR A 237 19.10 -6.06 2.95
C TYR A 237 18.15 -4.91 3.29
N GLU A 238 18.14 -3.83 2.51
CA GLU A 238 17.29 -2.68 2.81
C GLU A 238 15.81 -2.99 2.54
N ALA A 239 15.50 -3.81 1.54
CA ALA A 239 14.14 -4.27 1.27
C ALA A 239 13.61 -5.15 2.41
N GLU A 240 14.35 -6.21 2.80
CA GLU A 240 13.86 -7.20 3.77
C GLU A 240 13.97 -6.71 5.22
N LYS A 241 15.09 -6.08 5.61
CA LYS A 241 15.35 -5.73 7.02
C LYS A 241 14.87 -4.35 7.41
N LEU A 242 14.81 -3.43 6.44
CA LEU A 242 14.44 -2.04 6.69
C LEU A 242 13.16 -1.64 5.95
N PHE A 243 12.50 -2.55 5.22
CA PHE A 243 11.25 -2.24 4.52
C PHE A 243 11.39 -1.01 3.61
N ALA A 244 12.55 -0.82 2.98
CA ALA A 244 12.86 0.37 2.20
C ALA A 244 11.85 0.65 1.09
N VAL A 245 11.22 -0.41 0.55
CA VAL A 245 10.22 -0.29 -0.51
C VAL A 245 8.81 -0.04 0.04
N ASN A 246 8.55 -0.25 1.33
CA ASN A 246 7.33 0.19 2.01
C ASN A 246 7.32 1.70 2.30
N ALA A 247 7.97 2.46 1.42
CA ALA A 247 7.98 3.90 1.38
C ALA A 247 6.72 4.44 0.68
N VAL A 248 6.52 5.75 0.76
CA VAL A 248 5.42 6.44 0.08
C VAL A 248 5.87 7.80 -0.45
N CYS A 249 5.46 8.11 -1.68
CA CYS A 249 5.68 9.40 -2.31
C CYS A 249 4.34 10.01 -2.74
N PRO A 250 3.58 10.63 -1.82
CA PRO A 250 2.17 10.90 -2.07
C PRO A 250 1.94 12.10 -3.02
N ASP A 251 2.98 12.91 -3.27
CA ASP A 251 2.93 14.13 -4.10
C ASP A 251 3.87 14.09 -5.31
N GLY A 252 4.58 12.98 -5.54
CA GLY A 252 5.51 12.83 -6.65
C GLY A 252 6.90 13.39 -6.42
N LYS A 253 7.20 13.89 -5.21
CA LYS A 253 8.46 14.60 -4.88
C LYS A 253 9.03 14.27 -3.50
N ASN A 254 8.19 14.17 -2.48
CA ASN A 254 8.57 13.92 -1.09
C ASN A 254 8.37 12.43 -0.76
N VAL A 255 9.48 11.71 -0.60
CA VAL A 255 9.48 10.29 -0.25
C VAL A 255 9.63 10.15 1.25
N MET A 256 8.64 9.54 1.89
CA MET A 256 8.67 9.15 3.29
C MET A 256 9.08 7.67 3.36
N ILE A 257 10.15 7.36 4.10
CA ILE A 257 10.78 6.03 4.12
C ILE A 257 11.29 5.68 5.52
N GLN A 258 11.40 4.39 5.83
CA GLN A 258 12.06 3.91 7.04
C GLN A 258 13.49 4.47 7.16
N GLN A 259 13.85 4.89 8.38
CA GLN A 259 15.18 5.35 8.72
C GLN A 259 16.26 4.28 8.50
N GLY A 260 17.40 4.70 7.94
CA GLY A 260 18.58 3.86 7.79
C GLY A 260 18.74 3.21 6.40
N CYS A 261 17.83 3.44 5.47
CA CYS A 261 17.90 2.97 4.08
C CYS A 261 18.92 3.77 3.25
N THR A 262 20.19 3.78 3.66
CA THR A 262 21.25 4.62 3.11
C THR A 262 21.43 4.55 1.59
N ASP A 263 21.39 3.35 0.98
CA ASP A 263 21.60 3.17 -0.46
C ASP A 263 20.38 3.62 -1.27
N VAL A 264 19.18 3.17 -0.88
CA VAL A 264 17.91 3.64 -1.46
C VAL A 264 17.77 5.15 -1.31
N ASN A 265 18.10 5.73 -0.16
CA ASN A 265 18.00 7.18 0.06
C ASN A 265 18.95 7.96 -0.86
N GLN A 266 20.14 7.42 -1.14
CA GLN A 266 21.05 8.04 -2.11
C GLN A 266 20.48 7.96 -3.53
N LYS A 267 20.01 6.80 -3.97
CA LYS A 267 19.39 6.61 -5.29
C LYS A 267 18.17 7.52 -5.51
N LEU A 268 17.33 7.67 -4.49
CA LEU A 268 16.17 8.58 -4.52
C LEU A 268 16.60 10.04 -4.66
N ARG A 269 17.62 10.47 -3.91
CA ARG A 269 18.17 11.83 -4.02
C ARG A 269 18.81 12.09 -5.39
N ASP A 270 19.55 11.13 -5.92
CA ASP A 270 20.14 11.21 -7.26
C ASP A 270 19.08 11.29 -8.36
N ALA A 271 17.92 10.65 -8.15
CA ALA A 271 16.74 10.76 -9.01
C ALA A 271 15.90 12.04 -8.78
N GLY A 272 16.31 12.93 -7.86
CA GLY A 272 15.70 14.24 -7.65
C GLY A 272 14.57 14.31 -6.62
N PHE A 273 14.36 13.25 -5.84
CA PHE A 273 13.36 13.23 -4.76
C PHE A 273 13.91 13.84 -3.45
N TYR A 274 13.02 14.39 -2.63
CA TYR A 274 13.32 14.74 -1.24
C TYR A 274 12.99 13.56 -0.34
N VAL A 275 13.96 13.12 0.47
CA VAL A 275 13.80 11.94 1.32
C VAL A 275 13.62 12.36 2.77
N HIS A 276 12.56 11.87 3.39
CA HIS A 276 12.18 12.08 4.79
C HIS A 276 12.21 10.73 5.50
N GLU A 277 13.11 10.59 6.47
CA GLU A 277 13.31 9.33 7.18
C GLU A 277 12.47 9.28 8.47
N PHE A 278 11.78 8.17 8.68
CA PHE A 278 10.95 7.91 9.86
C PHE A 278 11.37 6.60 10.52
N SER A 279 11.50 6.59 11.85
CA SER A 279 11.69 5.33 12.57
C SER A 279 10.36 4.60 12.65
N THR A 280 10.32 3.35 12.21
CA THR A 280 9.19 2.42 12.33
C THR A 280 9.67 1.04 12.80
N TYR A 281 10.74 0.98 13.61
CA TYR A 281 11.35 -0.29 14.03
C TYR A 281 10.38 -1.17 14.82
N GLU A 282 9.45 -0.57 15.57
CA GLU A 282 8.42 -1.33 16.29
C GLU A 282 7.38 -1.95 15.35
N PHE A 283 7.06 -1.26 14.26
CA PHE A 283 6.10 -1.73 13.25
C PHE A 283 6.67 -2.83 12.35
N ILE A 284 7.97 -2.75 12.05
CA ILE A 284 8.70 -3.77 11.26
C ILE A 284 8.62 -5.14 11.94
N LYS A 285 8.50 -5.20 13.28
CA LYS A 285 8.29 -6.46 14.02
C LYS A 285 7.00 -7.17 13.64
N SER A 286 5.99 -6.44 13.15
CA SER A 286 4.73 -7.00 12.62
C SER A 286 4.73 -7.14 11.09
N GLY A 287 5.82 -6.76 10.41
CA GLY A 287 5.93 -6.83 8.96
C GLY A 287 5.35 -5.64 8.20
N GLY A 288 5.27 -4.45 8.82
CA GLY A 288 4.81 -3.23 8.16
C GLY A 288 5.69 -2.03 8.48
N SER A 289 5.64 -0.99 7.64
CA SER A 289 6.38 0.26 7.84
C SER A 289 5.53 1.46 7.37
N VAL A 290 6.17 2.47 6.79
CA VAL A 290 5.62 3.79 6.49
C VAL A 290 4.34 3.71 5.64
N PHE A 291 4.34 2.92 4.56
CA PHE A 291 3.18 2.79 3.70
C PHE A 291 2.02 2.08 4.40
N CYS A 292 2.28 1.01 5.15
CA CYS A 292 1.21 0.22 5.75
C CYS A 292 0.37 1.04 6.74
N MET A 293 0.96 2.03 7.41
CA MET A 293 0.32 2.82 8.48
C MET A 293 -0.62 3.93 8.00
N LYS A 294 -0.92 4.01 6.70
CA LYS A 294 -1.72 5.09 6.12
C LYS A 294 -2.66 4.61 5.02
N MET A 295 -3.77 5.33 4.87
CA MET A 295 -4.67 5.26 3.72
C MET A 295 -4.77 6.65 3.09
N LEU A 296 -4.44 6.77 1.80
CA LEU A 296 -4.62 8.04 1.07
C LEU A 296 -6.07 8.19 0.62
N LEU A 297 -6.60 9.40 0.68
CA LEU A 297 -8.00 9.71 0.43
C LEU A 297 -8.15 10.95 -0.45
N TRP A 298 -9.27 10.99 -1.18
CA TRP A 298 -9.75 12.13 -1.97
C TRP A 298 -10.99 12.77 -1.31
#